data_AF-A0A8R2JPW9-F1
#
_entry.id   AF-A0A8R2JPW9-F1
#
_cell.length_a   1.000
_cell.length_b   1.000
_cell.length_c   1.000
_cell.angle_alpha   90.00
_cell.angle_beta   90.00
_cell.angle_gamma   90.00
#
_symmetry.space_group_name_H-M   'P 1'
#
loop_
_entity.id
_entity.type
_entity.pdbx_description
1 polymer ?
#
loop_
_entity_poly.entity_id
_entity_poly.type
_entity_poly.pdbx_seq_one_letter_code
_entity_poly.pdbx_strand_id
1 'polypeptide(L)'
;MGKIKAKKAIQKLKETAKNTQLTIHCVVGTITSEITQSAAGQLPSLNQLKRTVQRIRKIKTCASRRTRRAPLFSIKIWNCYSMLDDNIPRTNNSVEGWHNSFNSMLSAHHPSIWTFITALKKEESLNRFKIEQYTAGFEPPKKKKYKDSTIKLKKICDDYKN
;
A
#
# COMPACT_ATOMS: atom_id res chain seq x y z
N MET A 1 39.87 17.09 1.60
CA MET A 1 39.40 17.91 0.46
C MET A 1 38.71 17.14 -0.65
N GLY A 2 39.23 15.99 -1.14
CA GLY A 2 38.64 15.29 -2.29
C GLY A 2 37.17 14.83 -2.12
N LYS A 3 36.79 14.32 -0.93
CA LYS A 3 35.48 13.66 -0.74
C LYS A 3 34.31 14.64 -0.90
N ILE A 4 34.54 15.88 -0.46
CA ILE A 4 33.58 16.97 -0.56
C ILE A 4 33.40 17.37 -2.02
N LYS A 5 34.51 17.48 -2.78
CA LYS A 5 34.48 17.79 -4.22
C LYS A 5 33.74 16.69 -5.01
N ALA A 6 34.02 15.42 -4.74
CA ALA A 6 33.33 14.29 -5.37
C ALA A 6 31.82 14.28 -5.08
N LYS A 7 31.39 14.55 -3.83
CA LYS A 7 29.97 14.67 -3.49
C LYS A 7 29.29 15.84 -4.22
N LYS A 8 29.94 17.00 -4.28
CA LYS A 8 29.44 18.18 -5.02
C LYS A 8 29.26 17.88 -6.50
N ALA A 9 30.20 17.15 -7.10
CA ALA A 9 30.14 16.71 -8.48
C ALA A 9 28.99 15.71 -8.74
N ILE A 10 28.78 14.72 -7.86
CA ILE A 10 27.63 13.81 -7.96
C ILE A 10 26.31 14.57 -7.81
N GLN A 11 26.24 15.59 -6.96
CA GLN A 11 25.03 16.41 -6.84
C GLN A 11 24.76 17.19 -8.14
N LYS A 12 25.81 17.77 -8.75
CA LYS A 12 25.71 18.42 -10.06
C LYS A 12 25.25 17.43 -11.14
N LEU A 13 25.74 16.18 -11.15
CA LEU A 13 25.24 15.10 -12.03
C LEU A 13 23.74 14.96 -11.94
N LYS A 14 23.22 14.89 -10.71
CA LYS A 14 21.80 14.66 -10.48
C LYS A 14 20.97 15.82 -11.01
N GLU A 15 21.42 17.06 -10.83
CA GLU A 15 20.74 18.25 -11.35
C GLU A 15 20.81 18.33 -12.89
N THR A 16 21.98 18.13 -13.48
CA THR A 16 22.13 18.10 -14.95
C THR A 16 21.29 16.99 -15.56
N ALA A 17 21.24 15.81 -14.95
CA ALA A 17 20.44 14.68 -15.43
C ALA A 17 18.92 14.93 -15.38
N LYS A 18 18.43 15.76 -14.45
CA LYS A 18 17.01 16.14 -14.35
C LYS A 18 16.59 17.13 -15.43
N ASN A 19 17.48 18.08 -15.75
CA ASN A 19 17.16 19.27 -16.55
C ASN A 19 17.54 19.15 -18.02
N THR A 20 18.46 18.24 -18.38
CA THR A 20 18.99 18.12 -19.75
C THR A 20 18.54 16.84 -20.46
N GLN A 21 18.42 16.90 -21.79
CA GLN A 21 18.17 15.75 -22.67
C GLN A 21 19.45 15.11 -23.25
N LEU A 22 20.63 15.59 -22.88
CA LEU A 22 21.93 15.11 -23.37
C LEU A 22 22.13 13.60 -23.18
N THR A 23 22.97 12.95 -23.99
CA THR A 23 23.23 11.50 -23.82
C THR A 23 23.83 11.19 -22.45
N ILE A 24 23.59 9.98 -21.92
CA ILE A 24 24.09 9.57 -20.61
C ILE A 24 25.61 9.71 -20.52
N HIS A 25 26.31 9.38 -21.61
CA HIS A 25 27.76 9.51 -21.72
C HIS A 25 28.22 10.96 -21.65
N CYS A 26 27.53 11.88 -22.32
CA CYS A 26 27.82 13.31 -22.25
C CYS A 26 27.64 13.85 -20.82
N VAL A 27 26.53 13.49 -20.16
CA VAL A 27 26.25 13.94 -18.77
C VAL A 27 27.31 13.44 -17.79
N VAL A 28 27.79 12.20 -17.93
CA VAL A 28 28.88 11.70 -17.07
C VAL A 28 30.23 12.31 -17.48
N GLY A 29 30.45 12.52 -18.78
CA GLY A 29 31.65 13.13 -19.35
C GLY A 29 31.93 14.54 -18.81
N THR A 30 30.89 15.38 -18.73
CA THR A 30 30.99 16.74 -18.17
C THR A 30 31.51 16.78 -16.74
N ILE A 31 31.34 15.69 -15.98
CA ILE A 31 31.72 15.64 -14.57
C ILE A 31 33.12 15.08 -14.41
N THR A 32 33.47 14.08 -15.22
CA THR A 32 34.83 13.57 -15.27
C THR A 32 35.82 14.65 -15.73
N SER A 33 35.40 15.56 -16.62
CA SER A 33 36.24 16.68 -17.06
C SER A 33 36.40 17.80 -16.03
N GLU A 34 35.42 17.99 -15.16
CA GLU A 34 35.42 19.09 -14.17
C GLU A 34 36.14 18.75 -12.85
N ILE A 35 36.54 17.48 -12.65
CA ILE A 35 37.14 17.01 -11.40
C ILE A 35 38.66 17.02 -11.50
N THR A 36 39.31 17.55 -10.46
CA THR A 36 40.77 17.47 -10.30
C THR A 36 41.23 16.02 -10.17
N GLN A 37 42.34 15.63 -10.83
CA GLN A 37 42.89 14.27 -10.85
C GLN A 37 42.98 13.61 -9.46
N SER A 38 43.36 14.37 -8.42
CA SER A 38 43.45 13.89 -7.03
C SER A 38 42.11 13.54 -6.36
N ALA A 39 40.99 14.02 -6.89
CA ALA A 39 39.64 13.73 -6.41
C ALA A 39 38.91 12.68 -7.27
N ALA A 40 39.47 12.30 -8.43
CA ALA A 40 38.87 11.33 -9.34
C ALA A 40 38.79 9.92 -8.72
N GLY A 41 39.80 9.52 -7.93
CA GLY A 41 39.81 8.23 -7.23
C GLY A 41 38.74 8.06 -6.13
N GLN A 42 37.99 9.12 -5.83
CA GLN A 42 36.90 9.10 -4.84
C GLN A 42 35.51 9.05 -5.49
N LEU A 43 35.44 8.97 -6.81
CA LEU A 43 34.19 8.81 -7.54
C LEU A 43 33.75 7.34 -7.56
N PRO A 44 32.42 7.10 -7.56
CA PRO A 44 31.87 5.80 -7.87
C PRO A 44 32.18 5.42 -9.33
N SER A 45 32.11 4.13 -9.64
CA SER A 45 32.46 3.63 -10.97
C SER A 45 31.58 4.23 -12.06
N LEU A 46 32.09 4.25 -13.29
CA LEU A 46 31.36 4.77 -14.45
C LEU A 46 29.97 4.13 -14.60
N ASN A 47 29.86 2.82 -14.35
CA ASN A 47 28.59 2.11 -14.39
C ASN A 47 27.60 2.57 -13.31
N GLN A 48 28.09 2.91 -12.12
CA GLN A 48 27.25 3.46 -11.05
C GLN A 48 26.73 4.87 -11.40
N LEU A 49 27.56 5.70 -12.04
CA LEU A 49 27.17 7.03 -12.53
C LEU A 49 26.12 6.91 -13.65
N LYS A 50 26.35 6.04 -14.64
CA LYS A 50 25.39 5.77 -15.72
C LYS A 50 24.03 5.30 -15.18
N ARG A 51 24.03 4.33 -14.26
CA ARG A 51 22.81 3.83 -13.59
C ARG A 51 22.08 4.94 -12.84
N THR A 52 22.81 5.88 -12.25
CA THR A 52 22.22 7.02 -11.53
C THR A 52 21.47 7.95 -12.50
N VAL A 53 22.09 8.33 -13.62
CA VAL A 53 21.43 9.15 -14.66
C VAL A 53 20.22 8.45 -15.25
N GLN A 54 20.36 7.16 -15.59
CA GLN A 54 19.25 6.34 -16.10
C GLN A 54 18.07 6.27 -15.12
N ARG A 55 18.34 6.07 -13.83
CA ARG A 55 17.30 6.00 -12.79
C ARG A 55 16.53 7.31 -12.68
N ILE A 56 17.23 8.45 -12.65
CA ILE A 56 16.63 9.79 -12.56
C ILE A 56 15.70 10.04 -13.76
N ARG A 57 16.15 9.71 -14.96
CA ARG A 57 15.35 9.89 -16.18
C ARG A 57 14.18 8.91 -16.27
N LYS A 58 14.37 7.66 -15.85
CA LYS A 58 13.29 6.67 -15.76
C LYS A 58 12.21 7.12 -14.77
N ILE A 59 12.59 7.74 -13.65
CA ILE A 59 11.63 8.30 -12.68
C ILE A 59 10.79 9.42 -13.31
N LYS A 60 11.42 10.35 -14.05
CA LYS A 60 10.72 11.45 -14.73
C LYS A 60 9.73 10.94 -15.77
N THR A 61 10.10 9.92 -16.55
CA THR A 61 9.22 9.34 -17.59
C THR A 61 8.15 8.39 -17.02
N CYS A 62 8.42 7.67 -15.92
CA CYS A 62 7.43 6.79 -15.31
C CYS A 62 6.44 7.52 -14.41
N ALA A 63 6.74 8.75 -13.97
CA ALA A 63 5.80 9.61 -13.27
C ALA A 63 4.51 9.85 -14.10
N SER A 64 4.64 10.03 -15.42
CA SER A 64 3.50 10.17 -16.34
C SER A 64 2.69 8.88 -16.51
N ARG A 65 3.30 7.69 -16.33
CA ARG A 65 2.60 6.39 -16.38
C ARG A 65 1.92 6.00 -15.06
N ARG A 66 2.02 6.82 -14.01
CA ARG A 66 1.43 6.54 -12.70
C ARG A 66 0.05 7.15 -12.50
N THR A 67 -0.44 7.98 -13.41
CA THR A 67 -1.80 8.52 -13.33
C THR A 67 -2.80 7.45 -13.75
N ARG A 68 -3.73 7.13 -12.84
CA ARG A 68 -4.79 6.16 -13.12
C ARG A 68 -5.72 6.75 -14.19
N ARG A 69 -6.07 5.96 -15.21
CA ARG A 69 -7.06 6.38 -16.22
C ARG A 69 -8.42 6.53 -15.54
N ALA A 70 -9.19 7.53 -15.97
CA ALA A 70 -10.56 7.70 -15.50
C ALA A 70 -11.37 6.42 -15.75
N PRO A 71 -12.26 6.04 -14.81
CA PRO A 71 -13.11 4.87 -14.97
C PRO A 71 -14.11 5.09 -16.12
N LEU A 72 -14.50 3.99 -16.79
CA LEU A 72 -15.48 4.04 -17.88
C LEU A 72 -16.88 4.46 -17.39
N PHE A 73 -17.20 4.11 -16.16
CA PHE A 73 -18.48 4.34 -15.52
C PHE A 73 -18.31 5.16 -14.25
N SER A 74 -19.30 5.99 -13.93
CA SER A 74 -19.35 6.73 -12.67
C SER A 74 -19.18 5.78 -11.49
N ILE A 75 -18.33 6.17 -10.54
CA ILE A 75 -18.04 5.34 -9.36
C ILE A 75 -19.29 5.15 -8.50
N LYS A 76 -20.22 6.11 -8.53
CA LYS A 76 -21.49 6.05 -7.78
C LYS A 76 -22.36 4.84 -8.15
N ILE A 77 -22.22 4.30 -9.38
CA ILE A 77 -23.01 3.14 -9.83
C ILE A 77 -22.29 1.80 -9.61
N TRP A 78 -21.13 1.79 -8.95
CA TRP A 78 -20.43 0.54 -8.66
C TRP A 78 -21.13 -0.20 -7.51
N ASN A 79 -21.30 -1.51 -7.64
CA ASN A 79 -22.01 -2.36 -6.68
C ASN A 79 -21.49 -2.26 -5.22
N CYS A 80 -20.23 -1.85 -5.03
CA CYS A 80 -19.61 -1.73 -3.71
C CYS A 80 -19.45 -0.29 -3.22
N TYR A 81 -19.95 0.70 -3.97
CA TYR A 81 -19.77 2.12 -3.62
C TYR A 81 -20.46 2.48 -2.30
N SER A 82 -21.75 2.14 -2.16
CA SER A 82 -22.51 2.39 -0.92
C SER A 82 -21.88 1.71 0.30
N MET A 83 -21.46 0.45 0.15
CA MET A 83 -20.78 -0.28 1.23
C MET A 83 -19.49 0.40 1.70
N LEU A 84 -18.72 1.00 0.79
CA LEU A 84 -17.50 1.73 1.12
C LEU A 84 -17.80 3.08 1.81
N ASP A 85 -18.87 3.76 1.40
CA ASP A 85 -19.31 5.03 1.99
C ASP A 85 -19.79 4.82 3.44
N ASP A 86 -20.61 3.79 3.65
CA ASP A 86 -21.19 3.41 4.94
C ASP A 86 -20.21 2.67 5.86
N ASN A 87 -18.96 2.43 5.41
CA ASN A 87 -17.95 1.59 6.08
C ASN A 87 -18.45 0.17 6.44
N ILE A 88 -19.35 -0.39 5.63
CA ILE A 88 -19.88 -1.73 5.79
C ILE A 88 -18.88 -2.76 5.21
N PRO A 89 -18.70 -3.94 5.84
CA PRO A 89 -17.90 -5.02 5.27
C PRO A 89 -18.40 -5.40 3.86
N ARG A 90 -17.46 -5.48 2.89
CA ARG A 90 -17.77 -5.82 1.49
C ARG A 90 -18.20 -7.27 1.27
N THR A 91 -17.88 -8.16 2.21
CA THR A 91 -18.14 -9.59 2.10
C THR A 91 -18.84 -10.10 3.37
N ASN A 92 -19.56 -11.20 3.21
CA ASN A 92 -20.27 -11.93 4.26
C ASN A 92 -19.34 -12.82 5.13
N ASN A 93 -18.01 -12.69 5.03
CA ASN A 93 -17.05 -13.53 5.76
C ASN A 93 -17.28 -13.57 7.29
N SER A 94 -17.78 -12.49 7.88
CA SER A 94 -18.13 -12.47 9.31
C SER A 94 -19.29 -13.41 9.62
N VAL A 95 -20.31 -13.43 8.77
CA VAL A 95 -21.48 -14.30 8.88
C VAL A 95 -21.09 -15.75 8.61
N GLU A 96 -20.28 -16.01 7.58
CA GLU A 96 -19.74 -17.35 7.31
C GLU A 96 -18.87 -17.87 8.46
N GLY A 97 -18.03 -17.00 9.03
CA GLY A 97 -17.22 -17.33 10.20
C GLY A 97 -18.08 -17.67 11.42
N TRP A 98 -19.16 -16.93 11.64
CA TRP A 98 -20.14 -17.24 12.69
C TRP A 98 -20.81 -18.59 12.46
N HIS A 99 -21.35 -18.84 11.26
CA HIS A 99 -21.96 -20.13 10.91
C HIS A 99 -20.99 -21.30 11.12
N ASN A 100 -19.73 -21.14 10.71
CA ASN A 100 -18.72 -22.18 10.88
C ASN A 100 -18.42 -22.46 12.36
N SER A 101 -18.28 -21.40 13.17
CA SER A 101 -18.09 -21.52 14.63
C SER A 101 -19.29 -22.18 15.30
N PHE A 102 -20.50 -21.77 14.93
CA PHE A 102 -21.73 -22.30 15.48
C PHE A 102 -21.95 -23.77 15.10
N ASN A 103 -21.67 -24.13 13.84
CA ASN A 103 -21.71 -25.51 13.37
C ASN A 103 -20.68 -26.40 14.11
N SER A 104 -19.48 -25.87 14.34
CA SER A 104 -18.46 -26.53 15.15
C SER A 104 -18.92 -26.72 16.60
N MET A 105 -19.66 -25.76 17.16
CA MET A 105 -20.21 -25.87 18.52
C MET A 105 -21.30 -26.94 18.63
N LEU A 106 -22.13 -27.11 17.59
CA LEU A 106 -23.12 -28.19 17.53
C LEU A 106 -22.48 -29.57 17.43
N SER A 107 -21.30 -29.69 16.79
CA SER A 107 -20.56 -30.95 16.62
C SER A 107 -21.39 -32.10 16.05
N ALA A 108 -22.42 -31.79 15.25
CA ALA A 108 -23.35 -32.78 14.70
C ALA A 108 -23.93 -32.30 13.36
N HIS A 109 -24.07 -33.21 12.39
CA HIS A 109 -24.74 -32.93 11.12
C HIS A 109 -26.25 -32.72 11.28
N HIS A 110 -26.87 -33.45 12.21
CA HIS A 110 -28.30 -33.38 12.52
C HIS A 110 -28.50 -33.33 14.05
N PRO A 111 -28.27 -32.17 14.69
CA PRO A 111 -28.46 -32.03 16.13
C PRO A 111 -29.92 -32.21 16.52
N SER A 112 -30.17 -32.82 17.68
CA SER A 112 -31.50 -32.85 18.27
C SER A 112 -31.96 -31.42 18.62
N ILE A 113 -33.27 -31.20 18.72
CA ILE A 113 -33.81 -29.89 19.12
C ILE A 113 -33.26 -29.43 20.48
N TRP A 114 -33.03 -30.36 21.42
CA TRP A 114 -32.47 -30.07 22.74
C TRP A 114 -31.00 -29.65 22.68
N THR A 115 -30.21 -30.33 21.84
CA THR A 115 -28.81 -29.97 21.57
C THR A 115 -28.73 -28.58 20.94
N PHE A 116 -29.61 -28.31 19.98
CA PHE A 116 -29.70 -27.01 19.32
C PHE A 116 -30.08 -25.88 20.29
N ILE A 117 -31.10 -26.07 21.12
CA ILE A 117 -31.49 -25.09 22.16
C ILE A 117 -30.34 -24.82 23.13
N THR A 118 -29.62 -25.86 23.54
CA THR A 118 -28.48 -25.72 24.45
C THR A 118 -27.34 -24.93 23.79
N ALA A 119 -27.05 -25.19 22.52
CA ALA A 119 -26.06 -24.45 21.76
C ALA A 119 -26.46 -22.98 21.57
N LEU A 120 -27.74 -22.68 21.33
CA LEU A 120 -28.24 -21.30 21.25
C LEU A 120 -28.07 -20.54 22.57
N LYS A 121 -28.38 -21.16 23.71
CA LYS A 121 -28.15 -20.55 25.04
C LYS A 121 -26.66 -20.23 25.26
N LYS A 122 -25.78 -21.15 24.84
CA LYS A 122 -24.33 -20.94 24.90
C LYS A 122 -23.86 -19.82 23.99
N GLU A 123 -24.37 -19.74 22.76
CA GLU A 123 -24.06 -18.66 21.83
C GLU A 123 -24.49 -17.30 22.39
N GLU A 124 -25.68 -17.22 22.98
CA GLU A 124 -26.22 -16.01 23.59
C GLU A 124 -25.33 -15.52 24.73
N SER A 125 -24.89 -16.43 25.62
CA SER A 125 -23.97 -16.12 26.71
C SER A 125 -22.62 -15.59 26.20
N LEU A 126 -22.04 -16.23 25.18
CA LEU A 126 -20.80 -15.77 24.55
C LEU A 126 -20.98 -14.39 23.89
N ASN A 127 -22.14 -14.14 23.30
CA ASN A 127 -22.42 -12.87 22.63
C ASN A 127 -22.62 -11.73 23.64
N ARG A 128 -23.34 -11.96 24.74
CA ARG A 128 -23.44 -10.99 25.86
C ARG A 128 -22.06 -10.60 26.37
N PHE A 129 -21.22 -11.60 26.64
CA PHE A 129 -19.86 -11.35 27.11
C PHE A 129 -19.05 -10.51 26.12
N LYS A 130 -19.16 -10.77 24.81
CA LYS A 130 -18.53 -9.90 23.78
C LYS A 130 -19.07 -8.48 23.83
N ILE A 131 -20.39 -8.28 23.97
CA ILE A 131 -21.01 -6.96 24.06
C ILE A 131 -20.51 -6.19 25.29
N GLU A 132 -20.39 -6.85 26.43
CA GLU A 132 -19.84 -6.27 27.66
C GLU A 132 -18.37 -5.86 27.48
N GLN A 133 -17.56 -6.71 26.83
CA GLN A 133 -16.18 -6.35 26.46
C GLN A 133 -16.13 -5.12 25.57
N TYR A 134 -16.96 -5.05 24.53
CA TYR A 134 -17.05 -3.88 23.66
C TYR A 134 -17.48 -2.63 24.43
N THR A 135 -18.44 -2.75 25.35
CA THR A 135 -18.92 -1.66 26.20
C THR A 135 -17.82 -1.17 27.14
N ALA A 136 -16.98 -2.08 27.63
CA ALA A 136 -15.79 -1.78 28.41
C ALA A 136 -14.60 -1.25 27.57
N GLY A 137 -14.76 -1.10 26.25
CA GLY A 137 -13.75 -0.56 25.34
C GLY A 137 -12.73 -1.59 24.83
N PHE A 138 -12.94 -2.88 25.10
CA PHE A 138 -12.10 -3.94 24.55
C PHE A 138 -12.53 -4.27 23.12
N GLU A 139 -11.84 -3.70 22.13
CA GLU A 139 -12.00 -4.07 20.73
C GLU A 139 -10.98 -5.14 20.29
N PRO A 140 -11.41 -6.23 19.63
CA PRO A 140 -10.50 -7.21 19.09
C PRO A 140 -9.66 -6.59 17.96
N PRO A 141 -8.34 -6.84 17.93
CA PRO A 141 -7.46 -6.24 16.95
C PRO A 141 -7.81 -6.72 15.53
N LYS A 142 -8.19 -5.79 14.66
CA LYS A 142 -8.36 -6.07 13.22
C LYS A 142 -7.00 -6.28 12.58
N LYS A 143 -6.86 -7.32 11.73
CA LYS A 143 -5.60 -7.54 10.99
C LYS A 143 -5.29 -6.33 10.11
N LYS A 144 -4.07 -5.81 10.21
CA LYS A 144 -3.58 -4.62 9.50
C LYS A 144 -3.90 -4.64 8.00
N LYS A 145 -3.71 -5.79 7.34
CA LYS A 145 -4.03 -5.99 5.92
C LYS A 145 -5.43 -5.51 5.53
N TYR A 146 -6.45 -5.81 6.34
CA TYR A 146 -7.83 -5.44 6.03
C TYR A 146 -8.10 -3.96 6.27
N LYS A 147 -7.55 -3.40 7.37
CA LYS A 147 -7.62 -1.96 7.66
C LYS A 147 -6.99 -1.14 6.53
N ASP A 148 -5.77 -1.51 6.12
CA ASP A 148 -5.04 -0.84 5.06
C ASP A 148 -5.77 -0.94 3.71
N SER A 149 -6.40 -2.08 3.43
CA SER A 149 -7.17 -2.27 2.19
C SER A 149 -8.40 -1.36 2.14
N THR A 150 -9.15 -1.24 3.24
CA THR A 150 -10.32 -0.34 3.31
C THR A 150 -9.89 1.12 3.15
N ILE A 151 -8.83 1.55 3.86
CA ILE A 151 -8.28 2.91 3.74
C ILE A 151 -7.85 3.20 2.30
N LYS A 152 -7.16 2.26 1.66
CA LYS A 152 -6.70 2.41 0.28
C LYS A 152 -7.87 2.53 -0.70
N LEU A 153 -8.93 1.74 -0.52
CA LEU A 153 -10.11 1.82 -1.38
C LEU A 153 -10.85 3.14 -1.20
N LYS A 154 -11.00 3.61 0.05
CA LYS A 154 -11.61 4.91 0.34
C LYS A 154 -10.84 6.04 -0.33
N LYS A 155 -9.51 6.04 -0.18
CA LYS A 155 -8.63 7.00 -0.86
C LYS A 155 -8.78 6.97 -2.38
N ILE A 156 -8.84 5.78 -2.99
CA ILE A 156 -9.07 5.67 -4.44
C ILE A 156 -10.41 6.29 -4.84
N CYS A 157 -11.46 6.07 -4.05
CA CYS A 157 -12.77 6.63 -4.29
C CYS A 157 -12.77 8.16 -4.22
N ASP A 158 -12.09 8.72 -3.21
CA ASP A 158 -11.96 10.16 -3.00
C ASP A 158 -11.06 10.84 -4.04
N ASP A 159 -9.98 10.17 -4.48
CA ASP A 159 -9.08 10.66 -5.53
C ASP A 159 -9.82 10.92 -6.87
N TYR A 160 -10.96 10.26 -7.11
CA TYR A 160 -11.78 10.43 -8.31
C TYR A 160 -12.99 11.37 -8.13
N LYS A 161 -13.26 11.81 -6.89
CA LYS A 161 -14.25 12.89 -6.64
C LYS A 161 -13.66 14.27 -6.91
N ASN A 162 -12.32 14.38 -6.98
CA ASN A 162 -11.56 15.57 -7.37
C ASN A 162 -11.14 15.52 -8.85
#